data_AF-A0A6B1E1M8-F1
#
_entry.id   AF-A0A6B1E1M8-F1
#
_cell.length_a   1.000
_cell.length_b   1.000
_cell.length_c   1.000
_cell.angle_alpha   90.00
_cell.angle_beta   90.00
_cell.angle_gamma   90.00
#
_symmetry.space_group_name_H-M   'P 1'
#
loop_
_entity.id
_entity.type
_entity.pdbx_description
1 polymer ?
#
loop_
_entity_poly.entity_id
_entity_poly.type
_entity_poly.pdbx_seq_one_letter_code
_entity_poly.pdbx_strand_id
1 'polypeptide(L)'
;MARVPPIKQLYPTEKPLPLLERIVSASSKPGDVVFDPFCGCGTTIHAAQNLGRRWIGIDVCVQACKVIQKRLEGHFDSLWDDIEFVGMPKTLEDARELAAYDPFKFERWAASLTPGLEANKRQRGDKGIDGRGRLPVRKGSFIDVVAQVKAGNTNPSHVQAFHVQAFNEARRQAGAELGVFT
;
A
#
# COMPACT_ATOMS: atom_id res chain seq x y z
N MET A 1 2.93 -24.27 29.51
CA MET A 1 2.21 -23.45 28.50
C MET A 1 3.08 -23.33 27.27
N ALA A 2 2.64 -23.82 26.10
CA ALA A 2 3.40 -23.66 24.86
C ALA A 2 3.39 -22.19 24.43
N ARG A 3 4.54 -21.63 24.06
CA ARG A 3 4.63 -20.28 23.49
C ARG A 3 3.95 -20.27 22.12
N VAL A 4 3.00 -19.36 21.94
CA VAL A 4 2.43 -19.08 20.62
C VAL A 4 3.56 -18.53 19.73
N PRO A 5 3.81 -19.11 18.54
CA PRO A 5 4.84 -18.61 17.65
C PRO A 5 4.54 -17.16 17.23
N PRO A 6 5.57 -16.32 17.02
CA PRO A 6 5.36 -14.94 16.63
C PRO A 6 4.67 -14.87 15.27
N ILE A 7 3.53 -14.18 15.22
CA ILE A 7 2.82 -13.91 13.97
C ILE A 7 3.63 -12.87 13.20
N LYS A 8 4.05 -13.21 11.97
CA LYS A 8 4.71 -12.26 11.06
C LYS A 8 3.66 -11.24 10.60
N GLN A 9 3.56 -10.11 11.30
CA GLN A 9 2.62 -9.05 10.97
C GLN A 9 3.03 -8.32 9.69
N LEU A 10 2.12 -8.24 8.73
CA LEU A 10 2.27 -7.43 7.51
C LEU A 10 1.86 -5.97 7.75
N TYR A 11 1.20 -5.70 8.89
CA TYR A 11 0.69 -4.39 9.26
C TYR A 11 0.73 -4.20 10.79
N PRO A 12 1.05 -2.99 11.31
CA PRO A 12 1.23 -2.78 12.75
C PRO A 12 0.00 -3.11 13.62
N THR A 13 -1.19 -3.00 13.05
CA THR A 13 -2.48 -3.17 13.74
C THR A 13 -3.23 -4.43 13.29
N GLU A 14 -2.52 -5.39 12.69
CA GLU A 14 -3.11 -6.63 12.19
C GLU A 14 -3.70 -7.48 13.33
N LYS A 15 -5.01 -7.74 13.25
CA LYS A 15 -5.70 -8.67 14.15
C LYS A 15 -5.33 -10.12 13.79
N PRO A 16 -5.22 -11.03 14.76
CA PRO A 16 -4.94 -12.45 14.47
C PRO A 16 -6.04 -13.09 13.62
N LEU A 17 -5.67 -13.85 12.60
CA LEU A 17 -6.61 -14.52 11.69
C LEU A 17 -7.58 -15.49 12.43
N PRO A 18 -7.13 -16.38 13.34
CA PRO A 18 -8.05 -17.30 14.01
C PRO A 18 -9.12 -16.61 14.86
N LEU A 19 -8.82 -15.41 15.36
CA LEU A 19 -9.80 -14.60 16.09
C LEU A 19 -10.93 -14.15 15.16
N LEU A 20 -10.57 -13.69 13.95
CA LEU A 20 -11.54 -13.18 13.00
C LEU A 20 -12.35 -14.31 12.36
N GLU A 21 -11.74 -15.47 12.09
CA GLU A 21 -12.46 -16.67 11.65
C GLU A 21 -13.51 -17.10 12.68
N ARG A 22 -13.16 -17.08 13.97
CA ARG A 22 -14.12 -17.38 15.04
C ARG A 22 -15.29 -16.38 15.06
N ILE A 23 -15.02 -15.09 14.92
CA ILE A 23 -16.06 -14.04 14.91
C ILE A 23 -16.98 -14.20 13.70
N VAL A 24 -16.42 -14.37 12.50
CA VAL A 24 -17.19 -14.54 11.25
C VAL A 24 -18.02 -15.81 11.32
N SER A 25 -17.44 -16.93 11.74
CA SER A 25 -18.15 -18.21 11.87
C SER A 25 -19.33 -18.14 12.86
N ALA A 26 -19.16 -17.40 13.96
CA ALA A 26 -20.23 -17.21 14.95
C ALA A 26 -21.34 -16.24 14.48
N SER A 27 -21.05 -15.38 13.51
CA SER A 27 -21.93 -14.26 13.12
C SER A 27 -22.54 -14.39 11.72
N SER A 28 -22.14 -15.39 10.93
CA SER A 28 -22.63 -15.61 9.57
C SER A 28 -22.55 -17.07 9.14
N LYS A 29 -23.25 -17.42 8.06
CA LYS A 29 -23.22 -18.73 7.42
C LYS A 29 -22.39 -18.69 6.13
N PRO A 30 -21.87 -19.83 5.63
CA PRO A 30 -21.31 -19.90 4.28
C PRO A 30 -22.27 -19.29 3.24
N GLY A 31 -21.74 -18.51 2.30
CA GLY A 31 -22.51 -17.78 1.28
C GLY A 31 -23.00 -16.39 1.69
N ASP A 32 -23.05 -16.07 2.99
CA ASP A 32 -23.40 -14.72 3.46
C ASP A 32 -22.34 -13.69 3.04
N VAL A 33 -22.72 -12.40 3.09
CA VAL A 33 -21.82 -11.28 2.80
C VAL A 33 -21.27 -10.71 4.10
N VAL A 34 -19.94 -10.64 4.20
CA VAL A 34 -19.23 -9.95 5.28
C VAL A 34 -18.81 -8.57 4.79
N PHE A 35 -19.29 -7.51 5.45
CA PHE A 35 -18.91 -6.14 5.13
C PHE A 35 -17.97 -5.56 6.18
N ASP A 36 -16.80 -5.06 5.75
CA ASP A 36 -15.83 -4.37 6.60
C ASP A 36 -15.45 -3.00 6.01
N PRO A 37 -16.02 -1.89 6.52
CA PRO A 37 -15.76 -0.55 6.00
C PRO A 37 -14.39 0.04 6.39
N PHE A 38 -13.60 -0.66 7.22
CA PHE A 38 -12.28 -0.24 7.69
C PHE A 38 -11.32 -1.44 7.68
N CYS A 39 -11.24 -2.11 6.54
CA CYS A 39 -10.67 -3.46 6.46
C CYS A 39 -9.15 -3.51 6.63
N GLY A 40 -8.44 -2.37 6.52
CA GLY A 40 -7.01 -2.26 6.79
C GLY A 40 -6.19 -3.30 6.04
N CYS A 41 -5.46 -4.14 6.76
CA CYS A 41 -4.64 -5.20 6.16
C CYS A 41 -5.42 -6.41 5.61
N GLY A 42 -6.76 -6.40 5.71
CA GLY A 42 -7.64 -7.39 5.10
C GLY A 42 -7.82 -8.67 5.88
N THR A 43 -7.51 -8.73 7.18
CA THR A 43 -7.69 -9.96 7.96
C THR A 43 -9.15 -10.44 7.95
N THR A 44 -10.12 -9.52 8.04
CA THR A 44 -11.56 -9.86 8.00
C THR A 44 -11.94 -10.44 6.64
N ILE A 45 -11.40 -9.85 5.57
CA ILE A 45 -11.62 -10.26 4.18
C ILE A 45 -11.06 -11.66 3.95
N HIS A 46 -9.83 -11.91 4.40
CA HIS A 46 -9.22 -13.24 4.34
C HIS A 46 -10.04 -14.27 5.13
N ALA A 47 -10.44 -13.96 6.37
CA ALA A 47 -11.25 -14.87 7.18
C ALA A 47 -12.59 -15.21 6.52
N ALA A 48 -13.27 -14.20 5.95
CA ALA A 48 -14.51 -14.40 5.21
C ALA A 48 -14.30 -15.33 4.00
N GLN A 49 -13.24 -15.09 3.22
CA GLN A 49 -12.88 -15.92 2.07
C GLN A 49 -12.59 -17.38 2.48
N ASN A 50 -11.74 -17.60 3.49
CA ASN A 50 -11.41 -18.94 4.02
C ASN A 50 -12.66 -19.73 4.43
N LEU A 51 -13.62 -19.02 5.02
CA LEU A 51 -14.85 -19.61 5.52
C LEU A 51 -15.93 -19.74 4.43
N GLY A 52 -15.65 -19.40 3.17
CA GLY A 52 -16.63 -19.49 2.08
C GLY A 52 -17.77 -18.47 2.19
N ARG A 53 -17.47 -17.27 2.69
CA ARG A 53 -18.37 -16.11 2.66
C ARG A 53 -17.98 -15.18 1.52
N ARG A 54 -18.96 -14.47 0.97
CA ARG A 54 -18.71 -13.30 0.13
C ARG A 54 -18.29 -12.14 1.01
N TRP A 55 -17.63 -11.13 0.45
CA TRP A 55 -17.16 -10.01 1.24
C TRP A 55 -17.09 -8.71 0.47
N ILE A 56 -17.15 -7.60 1.20
CA ILE A 56 -16.90 -6.25 0.72
C ILE A 56 -15.97 -5.58 1.74
N GLY A 57 -14.84 -5.07 1.28
CA GLY A 57 -13.85 -4.38 2.10
C GLY A 57 -13.62 -2.96 1.59
N ILE A 58 -13.65 -1.98 2.48
CA ILE A 58 -13.32 -0.59 2.16
C ILE A 58 -12.20 -0.12 3.09
N ASP A 59 -11.22 0.60 2.53
CA ASP A 59 -10.26 1.37 3.29
C ASP A 59 -9.89 2.63 2.50
N VAL A 60 -9.67 3.74 3.21
CA VAL A 60 -9.24 5.01 2.59
C VAL A 60 -7.76 4.96 2.17
N CYS A 61 -7.00 4.05 2.76
CA CYS A 61 -5.56 3.94 2.57
C CYS A 61 -5.25 3.07 1.35
N VAL A 62 -4.71 3.68 0.29
CA VAL A 62 -4.24 2.95 -0.91
C VAL A 62 -3.25 1.84 -0.56
N GLN A 63 -2.36 2.07 0.41
CA GLN A 63 -1.41 1.04 0.86
C GLN A 63 -2.10 -0.17 1.49
N ALA A 64 -3.22 0.04 2.19
CA ALA A 64 -4.00 -1.03 2.78
C ALA A 64 -4.56 -1.95 1.67
N CYS A 65 -5.19 -1.37 0.64
CA CYS A 65 -5.71 -2.12 -0.51
C CYS A 65 -4.64 -2.98 -1.21
N LYS A 66 -3.42 -2.45 -1.39
CA LYS A 66 -2.30 -3.23 -1.95
C LYS A 66 -1.84 -4.39 -1.07
N VAL A 67 -1.85 -4.21 0.26
CA VAL A 67 -1.55 -5.29 1.20
C VAL A 67 -2.62 -6.37 1.16
N ILE A 68 -3.90 -5.99 1.04
CA ILE A 68 -5.01 -6.94 0.87
C ILE A 68 -4.81 -7.76 -0.40
N GLN A 69 -4.55 -7.09 -1.53
CA GLN A 69 -4.30 -7.76 -2.80
C GLN A 69 -3.19 -8.80 -2.67
N LYS A 70 -2.00 -8.40 -2.20
CA LYS A 70 -0.87 -9.33 -1.99
C LYS A 70 -1.20 -10.47 -1.03
N ARG A 71 -1.95 -10.20 0.04
CA ARG A 71 -2.38 -11.22 1.01
C ARG A 71 -3.23 -12.26 0.30
N LEU A 72 -4.24 -11.83 -0.44
CA LEU A 72 -5.14 -12.73 -1.15
C LEU A 72 -4.38 -13.49 -2.25
N GLU A 73 -3.47 -12.84 -3.00
CA GLU A 73 -2.70 -13.47 -4.10
C GLU A 73 -1.84 -14.62 -3.58
N GLY A 74 -1.27 -14.46 -2.38
CA GLY A 74 -0.46 -15.51 -1.76
C GLY A 74 -1.25 -16.67 -1.14
N HIS A 75 -2.59 -16.61 -1.08
CA HIS A 75 -3.41 -17.62 -0.40
C HIS A 75 -4.53 -18.22 -1.26
N PHE A 76 -4.95 -17.55 -2.34
CA PHE A 76 -6.05 -18.00 -3.19
C PHE A 76 -5.69 -17.86 -4.67
N ASP A 77 -5.53 -19.00 -5.34
CA ASP A 77 -5.13 -19.05 -6.75
C ASP A 77 -6.24 -18.60 -7.71
N SER A 78 -7.50 -18.93 -7.39
CA SER A 78 -8.64 -18.79 -8.32
C SER A 78 -9.65 -17.71 -7.91
N LEU A 79 -9.17 -16.62 -7.31
CA LEU A 79 -10.04 -15.54 -6.79
C LEU A 79 -10.11 -14.31 -7.70
N TRP A 80 -9.12 -14.13 -8.58
CA TRP A 80 -8.86 -12.86 -9.28
C TRP A 80 -9.87 -12.51 -10.37
N ASP A 81 -10.51 -13.53 -10.93
CA ASP A 81 -11.51 -13.32 -11.98
C ASP A 81 -12.81 -12.72 -11.42
N ASP A 82 -13.06 -12.88 -10.12
CA ASP A 82 -14.32 -12.49 -9.46
C ASP A 82 -14.17 -11.29 -8.50
N ILE A 83 -12.96 -10.75 -8.31
CA ILE A 83 -12.75 -9.58 -7.44
C ILE A 83 -12.77 -8.28 -8.23
N GLU A 84 -13.70 -7.41 -7.88
CA GLU A 84 -13.68 -6.02 -8.32
C GLU A 84 -12.90 -5.14 -7.34
N PHE A 85 -11.75 -4.62 -7.78
CA PHE A 85 -11.07 -3.51 -7.08
C PHE A 85 -11.54 -2.16 -7.63
N VAL A 86 -12.22 -1.39 -6.79
CA VAL A 86 -12.75 -0.05 -7.09
C VAL A 86 -11.90 1.03 -6.40
N GLY A 87 -11.68 2.16 -7.07
CA GLY A 87 -11.01 3.33 -6.49
C GLY A 87 -9.47 3.33 -6.56
N MET A 88 -8.87 2.34 -7.23
CA MET A 88 -7.46 2.38 -7.62
C MET A 88 -7.34 2.67 -9.11
N PRO A 89 -6.50 3.62 -9.52
CA PRO A 89 -6.24 3.83 -10.93
C PRO A 89 -5.67 2.59 -11.59
N LYS A 90 -6.34 2.14 -12.67
CA LYS A 90 -5.89 1.02 -13.52
C LYS A 90 -5.44 1.53 -14.89
N THR A 91 -6.05 2.63 -15.34
CA THR A 91 -5.71 3.29 -16.60
C THR A 91 -4.99 4.61 -16.37
N LEU A 92 -4.36 5.13 -17.43
CA LEU A 92 -3.77 6.47 -17.42
C LEU A 92 -4.83 7.54 -17.14
N GLU A 93 -6.06 7.32 -17.60
CA GLU A 93 -7.15 8.27 -17.40
C GLU A 93 -7.60 8.30 -15.94
N ASP A 94 -7.81 7.13 -15.32
CA ASP A 94 -8.11 7.02 -13.88
C ASP A 94 -7.01 7.70 -13.04
N ALA A 95 -5.75 7.60 -13.49
CA ALA A 95 -4.62 8.20 -12.80
C ALA A 95 -4.65 9.72 -12.90
N ARG A 96 -5.02 10.28 -14.05
CA ARG A 96 -5.24 11.72 -14.24
C ARG A 96 -6.42 12.23 -13.43
N GLU A 97 -7.53 11.49 -13.42
CA GLU A 97 -8.71 11.81 -12.63
C GLU A 97 -8.37 11.83 -11.14
N LEU A 98 -7.64 10.82 -10.63
CA LEU A 98 -7.18 10.80 -9.24
C LEU A 98 -6.26 11.98 -8.93
N ALA A 99 -5.33 12.32 -9.82
CA ALA A 99 -4.44 13.46 -9.65
C ALA A 99 -5.20 14.79 -9.61
N ALA A 100 -6.25 14.94 -10.42
CA ALA A 100 -7.08 16.14 -10.45
C ALA A 100 -7.99 16.23 -9.22
N TYR A 101 -8.53 15.10 -8.76
CA TYR A 101 -9.44 15.03 -7.62
C TYR A 101 -8.71 15.18 -6.28
N ASP A 102 -7.61 14.44 -6.07
CA ASP A 102 -6.85 14.44 -4.82
C ASP A 102 -5.36 14.16 -5.12
N PRO A 103 -4.57 15.23 -5.36
CA PRO A 103 -3.14 15.15 -5.63
C PRO A 103 -2.36 14.31 -4.60
N PHE A 104 -2.70 14.42 -3.32
CA PHE A 104 -2.02 13.69 -2.26
C PHE A 104 -2.33 12.19 -2.28
N LYS A 105 -3.56 11.79 -2.62
CA LYS A 105 -3.87 10.38 -2.87
C LYS A 105 -3.17 9.84 -4.09
N PHE A 106 -3.06 10.64 -5.16
CA PHE A 106 -2.26 10.25 -6.32
C PHE A 106 -0.79 10.04 -5.95
N GLU A 107 -0.16 10.98 -5.22
CA GLU A 107 1.23 10.87 -4.78
C GLU A 107 1.47 9.57 -4.01
N ARG A 108 0.57 9.25 -3.07
CA ARG A 108 0.62 8.03 -2.25
C ARG A 108 0.39 6.75 -3.08
N TRP A 109 -0.51 6.78 -4.05
CA TRP A 109 -0.76 5.68 -4.96
C TRP A 109 0.46 5.42 -5.85
N ALA A 110 0.99 6.46 -6.50
CA ALA A 110 2.15 6.36 -7.37
C ALA A 110 3.42 5.92 -6.61
N ALA A 111 3.68 6.47 -5.42
CA ALA A 111 4.77 6.03 -4.55
C ALA A 111 4.68 4.53 -4.21
N SER A 112 3.45 4.02 -4.03
CA SER A 112 3.24 2.60 -3.73
C SER A 112 3.37 1.67 -4.94
N LEU A 113 3.49 2.19 -6.17
CA LEU A 113 3.78 1.38 -7.37
C LEU A 113 5.25 0.96 -7.40
N THR A 114 6.14 1.73 -6.78
CA THR A 114 7.56 1.41 -6.74
C THR A 114 7.79 0.28 -5.72
N PRO A 115 8.32 -0.89 -6.12
CA PRO A 115 8.60 -1.97 -5.20
C PRO A 115 9.52 -1.52 -4.05
N GLY A 116 9.24 -1.96 -2.83
CA GLY A 116 10.10 -1.66 -1.67
C GLY A 116 10.01 -0.24 -1.10
N LEU A 117 9.22 0.65 -1.70
CA LEU A 117 8.95 2.01 -1.20
C LEU A 117 7.66 2.05 -0.37
N GLU A 118 7.79 2.45 0.88
CA GLU A 118 6.64 2.75 1.74
C GLU A 118 6.37 4.27 1.69
N ALA A 119 5.11 4.64 1.43
CA ALA A 119 4.72 6.04 1.48
C ALA A 119 4.82 6.57 2.92
N ASN A 120 5.38 7.77 3.09
CA ASN A 120 5.56 8.35 4.42
C ASN A 120 4.22 8.60 5.12
N LYS A 121 4.07 8.15 6.38
CA LYS A 121 2.86 8.36 7.20
C LYS A 121 2.66 9.79 7.71
N ARG A 122 3.68 10.66 7.58
CA ARG A 122 3.63 12.07 8.00
C ARG A 122 4.33 12.96 6.97
N GLN A 123 3.56 13.71 6.18
CA GLN A 123 4.04 14.86 5.41
C GLN A 123 4.22 16.08 6.34
N ARG A 124 5.16 16.05 7.29
CA ARG A 124 5.58 17.25 8.01
C ARG A 124 7.10 17.33 8.10
N GLY A 125 7.67 18.36 7.48
CA GLY A 125 9.05 18.81 7.68
C GLY A 125 10.10 18.25 6.72
N ASP A 126 9.84 17.12 6.05
CA ASP A 126 10.82 16.52 5.15
C ASP A 126 10.69 17.16 3.76
N LYS A 127 11.62 18.08 3.47
CA LYS A 127 11.93 18.82 2.22
C LYS A 127 11.68 18.05 0.90
N GLY A 128 10.43 17.68 0.60
CA GLY A 128 10.01 17.06 -0.66
C GLY A 128 10.20 15.54 -0.80
N ILE A 129 10.33 14.75 0.28
CA ILE A 129 10.40 13.27 0.18
C ILE A 129 9.01 12.66 0.43
N ASP A 130 8.44 12.03 -0.59
CA ASP A 130 7.10 11.44 -0.54
C ASP A 130 7.11 9.94 -0.18
N GLY A 131 8.23 9.25 -0.38
CA GLY A 131 8.43 7.86 0.05
C GLY A 131 9.88 7.50 0.38
N ARG A 132 10.07 6.51 1.26
CA ARG A 132 11.38 5.88 1.54
C ARG A 132 11.27 4.36 1.46
N GLY A 133 12.33 3.70 1.03
CA GLY A 133 12.29 2.27 0.78
C GLY A 133 13.65 1.61 0.60
N ARG A 134 13.62 0.28 0.43
CA ARG A 134 14.80 -0.51 0.07
C ARG A 134 14.51 -1.34 -1.18
N LEU A 135 15.35 -1.18 -2.21
CA LEU A 135 15.27 -1.96 -3.44
C LEU A 135 16.28 -3.10 -3.42
N PRO A 136 15.87 -4.35 -3.72
CA PRO A 136 16.80 -5.43 -3.95
C PRO A 136 17.52 -5.25 -5.30
N VAL A 137 18.85 -5.24 -5.30
CA VAL A 137 19.66 -5.09 -6.54
C VAL A 137 20.22 -6.43 -6.99
N ARG A 138 20.57 -7.31 -6.06
CA ARG A 138 20.96 -8.71 -6.29
C ARG A 138 20.48 -9.58 -5.13
N LYS A 139 20.57 -10.91 -5.29
CA LYS A 139 20.18 -11.89 -4.26
C LYS A 139 20.97 -11.62 -2.96
N GLY A 140 20.32 -11.01 -1.98
CA GLY A 140 20.91 -10.66 -0.69
C GLY A 140 21.48 -9.24 -0.55
N SER A 141 21.42 -8.39 -1.59
CA SER A 141 21.85 -6.98 -1.51
C SER A 141 20.69 -6.01 -1.74
N PHE A 142 20.59 -5.02 -0.86
CA PHE A 142 19.57 -3.98 -0.88
C PHE A 142 20.24 -2.60 -0.97
N ILE A 143 19.60 -1.68 -1.68
CA ILE A 143 19.97 -0.27 -1.68
C ILE A 143 18.84 0.55 -1.08
N ASP A 144 19.19 1.60 -0.33
CA ASP A 144 18.22 2.56 0.19
C ASP A 144 17.76 3.51 -0.92
N VAL A 145 16.45 3.75 -1.00
CA VAL A 145 15.81 4.51 -2.08
C VAL A 145 14.84 5.54 -1.49
N VAL A 146 14.86 6.73 -2.06
CA VAL A 146 13.88 7.79 -1.80
C VAL A 146 13.05 8.02 -3.05
N ALA A 147 11.75 8.26 -2.88
CA ALA A 147 10.86 8.69 -3.95
C ALA A 147 10.31 10.09 -3.66
N GLN A 148 10.27 10.91 -4.70
CA GLN A 148 9.51 12.14 -4.73
C GLN A 148 8.45 11.99 -5.84
N VAL A 149 7.19 12.25 -5.50
CA VAL A 149 6.07 12.14 -6.41
C VAL A 149 5.40 13.49 -6.54
N LYS A 150 5.17 14.01 -7.76
CA LYS A 150 4.46 15.29 -7.92
C LYS A 150 3.22 15.27 -8.80
N ALA A 151 2.09 15.59 -8.17
CA ALA A 151 0.78 15.63 -8.80
C ALA A 151 0.27 17.09 -8.88
N GLY A 152 0.44 17.74 -10.04
CA GLY A 152 -0.16 19.05 -10.34
C GLY A 152 0.76 20.27 -10.21
N ASN A 153 0.58 21.24 -11.12
CA ASN A 153 1.38 22.47 -11.29
C ASN A 153 2.90 22.24 -11.32
N THR A 154 3.35 21.29 -12.14
CA THR A 154 4.76 21.14 -12.51
C THR A 154 5.20 22.27 -13.45
N ASN A 155 5.71 23.36 -12.89
CA ASN A 155 6.42 24.40 -13.64
C ASN A 155 7.82 23.84 -14.01
N PRO A 156 8.42 24.16 -15.17
CA PRO A 156 9.82 23.84 -15.47
C PRO A 156 10.81 24.12 -14.33
N SER A 157 10.55 25.10 -13.47
CA SER A 157 11.32 25.38 -12.24
C SER A 157 11.30 24.26 -11.18
N HIS A 158 10.31 23.37 -11.20
CA HIS A 158 10.22 22.17 -10.35
C HIS A 158 11.06 21.01 -10.88
N VAL A 159 11.41 21.01 -12.17
CA VAL A 159 12.31 20.03 -12.81
C VAL A 159 13.73 20.59 -12.93
N GLN A 160 13.90 21.91 -12.76
CA GLN A 160 15.20 22.57 -12.74
C GLN A 160 16.07 22.09 -11.57
N ALA A 161 17.38 22.30 -11.75
CA ALA A 161 18.47 21.84 -10.88
C ALA A 161 18.22 22.02 -9.38
N PHE A 162 17.44 23.01 -8.94
CA PHE A 162 17.16 23.25 -7.51
C PHE A 162 16.35 22.13 -6.84
N HIS A 163 15.31 21.58 -7.49
CA HIS A 163 14.53 20.48 -6.93
C HIS A 163 15.27 19.15 -7.06
N VAL A 164 15.98 18.93 -8.16
CA VAL A 164 16.88 17.77 -8.31
C VAL A 164 18.04 17.86 -7.32
N GLN A 165 18.55 19.05 -6.99
CA GLN A 165 19.57 19.27 -5.96
C GLN A 165 18.99 19.06 -4.57
N ALA A 166 17.82 19.63 -4.27
CA ALA A 166 17.13 19.43 -2.99
C ALA A 166 16.77 17.96 -2.76
N PHE A 167 16.32 17.25 -3.81
CA PHE A 167 16.07 15.82 -3.79
C PHE A 167 17.37 15.02 -3.64
N ASN A 168 18.45 15.38 -4.34
CA ASN A 168 19.76 14.73 -4.19
C ASN A 168 20.41 15.02 -2.83
N GLU A 169 20.12 16.16 -2.23
CA GLU A 169 20.58 16.54 -0.90
C GLU A 169 19.75 15.85 0.18
N ALA A 170 18.43 15.76 0.01
CA ALA A 170 17.55 14.98 0.86
C ALA A 170 17.85 13.47 0.74
N ARG A 171 18.22 12.98 -0.45
CA ARG A 171 18.75 11.64 -0.70
C ARG A 171 20.07 11.41 0.05
N ARG A 172 21.02 12.36 -0.03
CA ARG A 172 22.30 12.32 0.69
C ARG A 172 22.11 12.36 2.21
N GLN A 173 21.24 13.23 2.71
CA GLN A 173 20.89 13.34 4.14
C GLN A 173 20.18 12.08 4.66
N ALA A 174 19.38 11.43 3.80
CA ALA A 174 18.72 10.17 4.12
C ALA A 174 19.62 8.94 3.91
N GLY A 175 20.86 9.09 3.44
CA GLY A 175 21.77 7.98 3.18
C GLY A 175 21.37 7.08 2.00
N ALA A 176 20.44 7.52 1.14
CA ALA A 176 19.89 6.71 0.06
C ALA A 176 20.80 6.68 -1.18
N GLU A 177 21.03 5.49 -1.72
CA GLU A 177 21.91 5.27 -2.88
C GLU A 177 21.22 5.60 -4.22
N LEU A 178 19.88 5.51 -4.27
CA LEU A 178 19.09 5.79 -5.47
C LEU A 178 17.93 6.76 -5.15
N GLY A 179 17.63 7.64 -6.11
CA GLY A 179 16.48 8.51 -6.05
C GLY A 179 15.56 8.27 -7.24
N VAL A 180 14.27 8.07 -6.98
CA VAL A 180 13.22 7.94 -8.00
C VAL A 180 12.37 9.21 -7.99
N PHE A 181 12.29 9.89 -9.12
CA PHE A 181 11.44 11.05 -9.31
C PHE A 181 10.30 10.64 -10.24
N THR A 182 9.06 10.84 -9.80
CA THR A 182 7.84 10.39 -10.51
C THR A 182 6.77 11.47 -10.54
#